data_AF-A0A7X7I3S0-F1
#
_entry.id   AF-A0A7X7I3S0-F1
#
_cell.length_a   1.000
_cell.length_b   1.000
_cell.length_c   1.000
_cell.angle_alpha   90.00
_cell.angle_beta   90.00
_cell.angle_gamma   90.00
#
_symmetry.space_group_name_H-M   'P 1'
#
loop_
_entity.id
_entity.type
_entity.pdbx_description
1 polymer ?
#
loop_
_entity_poly.entity_id
_entity_poly.type
_entity_poly.pdbx_seq_one_letter_code
_entity_poly.pdbx_strand_id
1 'polypeptide(L)'
;MCVLGLFVSGVAIASAADLSGKWNCDDGGQYYLRQVGNTLYWYGERSAANPAWSNIFQGNIHGERVNGNWVDVPKGQASSQGVLQMQIKDDGNVLEATHKTGGFGGSRWVRVGYVPGTPDVPVVREDCV
;
A
#
# COMPACT_ATOMS: atom_id res chain seq x y z
N MET A 1 29.90 43.75 -14.09
CA MET A 1 28.91 43.30 -13.09
C MET A 1 28.40 41.94 -13.51
N CYS A 2 28.79 40.88 -12.79
CA CYS A 2 28.32 39.51 -13.03
C CYS A 2 27.09 39.31 -12.16
N VAL A 3 25.91 39.12 -12.75
CA VAL A 3 24.68 38.86 -11.99
C VAL A 3 24.72 37.39 -11.61
N LEU A 4 25.13 37.13 -10.37
CA LEU A 4 25.09 35.80 -9.77
C LEU A 4 23.61 35.44 -9.57
N GLY A 5 23.05 34.64 -10.48
CA GLY A 5 21.69 34.15 -10.39
C GLY A 5 21.52 33.28 -9.15
N LEU A 6 20.69 33.73 -8.21
CA LEU A 6 20.27 32.95 -7.06
C LEU A 6 19.38 31.81 -7.56
N PHE A 7 19.93 30.60 -7.68
CA PHE A 7 19.14 29.40 -7.92
C PHE A 7 18.32 29.11 -6.67
N VAL A 8 17.03 29.46 -6.69
CA VAL A 8 16.06 28.98 -5.71
C VAL A 8 15.83 27.51 -6.03
N SER A 9 16.56 26.63 -5.36
CA SER A 9 16.27 25.19 -5.40
C SER A 9 14.89 24.97 -4.80
N GLY A 10 13.89 24.74 -5.65
CA GLY A 10 12.57 24.30 -5.21
C GLY A 10 12.71 22.97 -4.50
N VAL A 11 12.31 22.91 -3.23
CA VAL A 11 12.14 21.63 -2.53
C VAL A 11 10.97 20.93 -3.21
N ALA A 12 11.26 19.91 -4.02
CA ALA A 12 10.24 18.98 -4.46
C ALA A 12 9.75 18.25 -3.20
N ILE A 13 8.57 18.64 -2.70
CA ILE A 13 7.89 17.83 -1.70
C ILE A 13 7.45 16.58 -2.45
N ALA A 14 8.18 15.48 -2.26
CA ALA A 14 7.75 14.18 -2.74
C ALA A 14 6.34 13.95 -2.19
N SER A 15 5.35 13.92 -3.09
CA SER A 15 3.99 13.53 -2.71
C SER A 15 4.09 12.10 -2.18
N ALA A 16 3.56 11.85 -0.99
CA ALA A 16 3.46 10.48 -0.49
C ALA A 16 2.69 9.65 -1.52
N ALA A 17 3.30 8.54 -1.96
CA ALA A 17 2.71 7.69 -2.98
C ALA A 17 1.28 7.27 -2.61
N ASP A 18 0.33 7.40 -3.54
CA ASP A 18 -1.05 6.93 -3.33
C ASP A 18 -1.06 5.40 -3.32
N LEU A 19 -1.36 4.82 -2.16
CA LEU A 19 -1.40 3.37 -1.97
C LEU A 19 -2.69 2.72 -2.48
N SER A 20 -3.67 3.50 -2.93
CA SER A 20 -4.94 2.99 -3.45
C SER A 20 -4.72 2.08 -4.66
N GLY A 21 -5.37 0.92 -4.68
CA GLY A 21 -5.24 -0.04 -5.79
C GLY A 21 -5.46 -1.49 -5.41
N LYS A 22 -5.18 -2.38 -6.36
CA LYS A 22 -5.18 -3.83 -6.15
C LYS A 22 -3.76 -4.32 -5.90
N TRP A 23 -3.62 -5.25 -4.96
CA TRP A 23 -2.34 -5.74 -4.48
C TRP A 23 -2.41 -7.26 -4.31
N ASN A 24 -1.31 -7.93 -4.65
CA ASN A 24 -1.12 -9.35 -4.36
C ASN A 24 -0.17 -9.48 -3.18
N CYS A 25 -0.44 -10.42 -2.27
CA CYS A 25 0.44 -10.74 -1.16
C CYS A 25 1.10 -12.11 -1.34
N ASP A 26 2.22 -12.32 -0.64
CA ASP A 26 2.97 -13.57 -0.62
C ASP A 26 2.27 -14.73 0.12
N ASP A 27 1.17 -14.47 0.82
CA ASP A 27 0.25 -15.49 1.34
C ASP A 27 -0.76 -16.01 0.29
N GLY A 28 -0.66 -15.51 -0.95
CA GLY A 28 -1.54 -15.82 -2.06
C GLY A 28 -2.88 -15.10 -2.01
N GLY A 29 -3.06 -14.13 -1.11
CA GLY A 29 -4.25 -13.30 -1.00
C GLY A 29 -4.27 -12.12 -1.98
N GLN A 30 -5.49 -11.65 -2.25
CA GLN A 30 -5.78 -10.42 -3.00
C GLN A 30 -6.24 -9.34 -2.03
N TYR A 31 -5.70 -8.13 -2.20
CA TYR A 31 -5.96 -6.99 -1.33
C TYR A 31 -6.39 -5.78 -2.15
N TYR A 32 -7.39 -5.07 -1.63
CA TYR A 32 -8.00 -3.89 -2.23
C TYR A 32 -7.80 -2.73 -1.29
N LEU A 33 -6.80 -1.90 -1.58
CA LEU A 33 -6.38 -0.79 -0.74
C LEU A 33 -7.10 0.50 -1.15
N ARG A 34 -7.49 1.29 -0.15
CA ARG A 34 -7.97 2.65 -0.33
C ARG A 34 -7.31 3.57 0.67
N GLN A 35 -6.59 4.57 0.16
CA GLN A 35 -6.04 5.65 0.97
C GLN A 35 -7.00 6.85 0.99
N VAL A 36 -7.22 7.41 2.17
CA VAL A 36 -7.95 8.66 2.38
C VAL A 36 -7.12 9.55 3.32
N GLY A 37 -6.47 10.56 2.76
CA GLY A 37 -5.48 11.35 3.49
C GLY A 37 -4.33 10.47 3.99
N ASN A 38 -4.08 10.49 5.31
CA ASN A 38 -3.10 9.63 5.97
C ASN A 38 -3.68 8.31 6.47
N THR A 39 -4.94 7.97 6.17
CA THR A 39 -5.54 6.71 6.61
C THR A 39 -5.54 5.71 5.46
N LEU A 40 -5.04 4.50 5.71
CA LEU A 40 -5.12 3.37 4.79
C LEU A 40 -6.18 2.39 5.26
N TYR A 41 -7.08 2.02 4.35
CA TYR A 41 -8.02 0.93 4.52
C TYR A 41 -7.69 -0.18 3.54
N TRP A 42 -7.98 -1.42 3.91
CA TRP A 42 -8.12 -2.48 2.91
C TRP A 42 -9.22 -3.46 3.23
N TYR A 43 -9.58 -4.20 2.19
CA TYR A 43 -10.18 -5.52 2.28
C TYR A 43 -9.21 -6.54 1.66
N GLY A 44 -8.99 -7.68 2.34
CA GLY A 44 -8.13 -8.76 1.88
C GLY A 44 -8.87 -10.10 1.90
N GLU A 45 -8.60 -10.97 0.92
CA GLU A 45 -9.21 -12.30 0.84
C GLU A 45 -8.29 -13.34 0.19
N ARG A 46 -8.43 -14.61 0.61
CA ARG A 46 -7.69 -15.72 -0.01
C ARG A 46 -8.20 -16.10 -1.39
N SER A 47 -9.51 -16.02 -1.58
CA SER A 47 -10.24 -16.38 -2.81
C SER A 47 -11.62 -15.74 -2.83
N ALA A 48 -12.16 -15.49 -4.02
CA ALA A 48 -13.45 -14.83 -4.18
C ALA A 48 -14.63 -15.60 -3.57
N ALA A 49 -14.61 -16.94 -3.67
CA ALA A 49 -15.63 -17.83 -3.14
C ALA A 49 -15.07 -18.65 -1.98
N ASN A 50 -15.86 -18.76 -0.89
CA ASN A 50 -15.57 -19.55 0.31
C ASN A 50 -14.10 -19.49 0.78
N PRO A 51 -13.53 -18.29 1.00
CA PRO A 51 -12.13 -18.20 1.35
C PRO A 51 -11.82 -18.82 2.71
N ALA A 52 -10.61 -19.33 2.88
CA ALA A 52 -10.12 -19.76 4.19
C ALA A 52 -10.12 -18.59 5.19
N TRP A 53 -9.80 -17.38 4.72
CA TRP A 53 -9.78 -16.15 5.50
C TRP A 53 -10.16 -14.95 4.64
N SER A 54 -10.70 -13.93 5.27
CA SER A 54 -10.89 -12.60 4.69
C SER A 54 -10.82 -11.58 5.80
N ASN A 55 -10.14 -10.46 5.60
CA ASN A 55 -9.96 -9.44 6.64
C ASN A 55 -10.17 -8.03 6.11
N ILE A 56 -10.38 -7.12 7.06
CA ILE A 56 -10.26 -5.69 6.85
C ILE A 56 -9.07 -5.16 7.64
N PHE A 57 -8.51 -4.04 7.20
CA PHE A 57 -7.48 -3.30 7.92
C PHE A 57 -7.80 -1.82 7.92
N GLN A 58 -7.43 -1.16 9.01
CA GLN A 58 -7.38 0.29 9.10
C GLN A 58 -6.09 0.69 9.81
N GLY A 59 -5.33 1.59 9.18
CA GLY A 59 -4.06 2.08 9.72
C GLY A 59 -3.75 3.50 9.30
N ASN A 60 -2.73 4.07 9.92
CA ASN A 60 -2.23 5.41 9.64
C ASN A 60 -0.89 5.35 8.91
N ILE A 61 -0.74 6.19 7.90
CA ILE A 61 0.45 6.41 7.09
C ILE A 61 1.24 7.57 7.70
N HIS A 62 2.49 7.32 8.09
CA HIS A 62 3.40 8.33 8.61
C HIS A 62 4.79 8.15 7.99
N GLY A 63 5.13 9.03 7.04
CA GLY A 63 6.31 8.87 6.18
C GLY A 63 6.17 7.57 5.38
N GLU A 64 7.19 6.73 5.42
CA GLU A 64 7.22 5.44 4.73
C GLU A 64 6.69 4.28 5.60
N ARG A 65 5.89 4.55 6.63
CA ARG A 65 5.33 3.50 7.50
C ARG A 65 3.81 3.54 7.51
N VAL A 66 3.23 2.35 7.61
CA VAL A 66 1.80 2.16 7.85
C VAL A 66 1.61 1.32 9.11
N ASN A 67 0.90 1.85 10.10
CA ASN A 67 0.62 1.17 11.36
C ASN A 67 -0.88 1.07 11.58
N GLY A 68 -1.40 -0.12 11.84
CA GLY A 68 -2.84 -0.30 12.01
C GLY A 68 -3.24 -1.63 12.63
N ASN A 69 -4.55 -1.85 12.66
CA ASN A 69 -5.16 -3.08 13.12
C ASN A 69 -5.87 -3.79 11.97
N TRP A 70 -5.92 -5.11 12.05
CA TRP A 70 -6.68 -5.96 11.14
C TRP A 70 -7.62 -6.88 11.92
N VAL A 71 -8.70 -7.29 11.26
CA VAL A 71 -9.67 -8.24 11.81
C VAL A 71 -10.25 -9.08 10.68
N ASP A 72 -10.34 -10.40 10.90
CA ASP A 72 -11.06 -11.29 9.99
C ASP A 72 -12.57 -11.01 10.04
N VAL A 73 -13.21 -11.07 8.88
CA VAL A 73 -14.66 -10.89 8.70
C VAL A 73 -15.29 -12.20 8.24
N PRO A 74 -16.58 -12.46 8.56
CA PRO A 74 -17.22 -13.76 8.39
C PRO A 74 -17.62 -14.10 6.93
N LYS A 75 -16.80 -13.67 5.96
CA LYS A 75 -16.79 -14.24 4.61
C LYS A 75 -15.86 -15.45 4.52
N GLY A 76 -14.81 -15.50 5.35
CA GLY A 76 -13.93 -16.66 5.49
C GLY A 76 -14.19 -17.48 6.77
N GLN A 77 -13.40 -18.53 6.97
CA GLN A 77 -13.50 -19.41 8.14
C GLN A 77 -12.67 -18.93 9.34
N ALA A 78 -11.61 -18.16 9.09
CA ALA A 78 -10.78 -17.55 10.12
C ALA A 78 -11.55 -16.44 10.87
N SER A 79 -11.19 -16.23 12.14
CA SER A 79 -11.81 -15.25 13.04
C SER A 79 -10.76 -14.57 13.95
N SER A 80 -9.57 -14.33 13.41
CA SER A 80 -8.45 -13.73 14.14
C SER A 80 -8.41 -12.21 13.98
N GLN A 81 -7.62 -11.56 14.81
CA GLN A 81 -7.39 -10.11 14.75
C GLN A 81 -6.01 -9.78 15.32
N GLY A 82 -5.48 -8.61 14.96
CA GLY A 82 -4.21 -8.17 15.51
C GLY A 82 -3.75 -6.83 14.99
N VAL A 83 -2.46 -6.56 15.26
CA VAL A 83 -1.74 -5.39 14.82
C VAL A 83 -0.90 -5.76 13.61
N LEU A 84 -0.83 -4.87 12.64
CA LEU A 84 0.04 -4.98 11.48
C LEU A 84 0.76 -3.64 11.26
N GLN A 85 2.07 -3.71 11.17
CA GLN A 85 2.93 -2.60 10.79
C GLN A 85 3.67 -2.96 9.50
N MET A 86 3.76 -1.99 8.58
CA MET A 86 4.34 -2.17 7.27
C MET A 86 5.27 -1.01 6.93
N GLN A 87 6.31 -1.31 6.17
CA GLN A 87 7.18 -0.35 5.51
C GLN A 87 6.72 -0.19 4.05
N ILE A 88 6.63 1.06 3.59
CA ILE A 88 6.40 1.44 2.20
C ILE A 88 7.75 1.44 1.48
N LYS A 89 7.81 0.79 0.32
CA LYS A 89 8.99 0.68 -0.54
C LYS A 89 8.61 0.92 -2.00
N ASP A 90 9.62 1.05 -2.85
CA ASP A 90 9.49 1.13 -4.30
C ASP A 90 8.46 2.17 -4.74
N ASP A 91 8.59 3.39 -4.23
CA ASP A 91 7.69 4.53 -4.51
C ASP A 91 6.20 4.19 -4.29
N GLY A 92 5.92 3.36 -3.27
CA GLY A 92 4.56 2.95 -2.92
C GLY A 92 4.01 1.81 -3.77
N ASN A 93 4.87 1.00 -4.41
CA ASN A 93 4.49 -0.20 -5.15
C ASN A 93 4.77 -1.51 -4.40
N VAL A 94 5.48 -1.44 -3.27
CA VAL A 94 5.72 -2.58 -2.38
C VAL A 94 5.42 -2.18 -0.93
N LEU A 95 4.68 -3.03 -0.22
CA LEU A 95 4.57 -2.98 1.23
C LEU A 95 5.22 -4.22 1.82
N GLU A 96 5.99 -4.06 2.88
CA GLU A 96 6.60 -5.17 3.62
C GLU A 96 6.20 -5.10 5.09
N ALA A 97 5.71 -6.21 5.65
CA ALA A 97 5.40 -6.31 7.06
C ALA A 97 6.68 -6.22 7.89
N THR A 98 6.67 -5.33 8.88
CA THR A 98 7.75 -5.17 9.86
C THR A 98 7.38 -5.72 11.23
N HIS A 99 6.07 -5.79 11.54
CA HIS A 99 5.56 -6.38 12.78
C HIS A 99 4.14 -6.91 12.58
N LYS A 100 3.85 -8.10 13.16
CA LYS A 100 2.57 -8.79 13.02
C LYS A 100 2.19 -9.47 14.34
N THR A 101 0.91 -9.36 14.72
CA THR A 101 0.31 -10.17 15.80
C THR A 101 -0.95 -10.89 15.29
N GLY A 102 -1.50 -11.78 16.10
CA GLY A 102 -2.76 -12.46 15.78
C GLY A 102 -2.66 -13.54 14.70
N GLY A 103 -1.45 -13.90 14.27
CA GLY A 103 -1.23 -14.95 13.26
C GLY A 103 -1.37 -14.50 11.80
N PHE A 104 -1.23 -13.19 11.51
CA PHE A 104 -1.37 -12.67 10.15
C PHE A 104 -0.37 -13.31 9.16
N GLY A 105 -0.89 -13.88 8.07
CA GLY A 105 -0.14 -14.67 7.10
C GLY A 105 0.82 -13.86 6.24
N GLY A 106 0.31 -12.88 5.50
CA GLY A 106 1.07 -12.07 4.54
C GLY A 106 2.24 -11.28 5.15
N SER A 107 3.31 -11.12 4.37
CA SER A 107 4.50 -10.36 4.73
C SER A 107 4.95 -9.40 3.63
N ARG A 108 4.59 -9.62 2.37
CA ARG A 108 4.98 -8.74 1.27
C ARG A 108 3.86 -8.57 0.25
N TRP A 109 3.43 -7.33 0.06
CA TRP A 109 2.43 -6.94 -0.93
C TRP A 109 3.09 -6.25 -2.10
N VAL A 110 2.67 -6.61 -3.30
CA VAL A 110 3.11 -5.99 -4.56
C VAL A 110 1.89 -5.48 -5.31
N ARG A 111 1.96 -4.22 -5.77
CA ARG A 111 0.89 -3.62 -6.55
C ARG A 111 0.68 -4.42 -7.84
N VAL A 112 -0.58 -4.72 -8.16
CA VAL A 112 -0.93 -5.38 -9.42
C VAL A 112 -0.48 -4.51 -10.59
N GLY A 113 0.31 -5.08 -11.49
CA GLY A 113 0.87 -4.39 -12.66
C GLY A 113 2.24 -3.76 -12.44
N TYR A 114 2.78 -3.74 -11.21
CA TYR A 114 4.14 -3.27 -10.96
C TYR A 114 5.18 -4.31 -11.37
N VAL A 115 6.20 -3.87 -12.12
CA VAL A 115 7.37 -4.66 -12.52
C VAL A 115 8.62 -3.96 -11.98
N PRO A 116 9.41 -4.59 -11.10
CA PRO A 116 10.62 -3.97 -10.57
C PRO A 116 11.63 -3.63 -11.68
N GLY A 117 12.14 -2.40 -11.69
CA GLY A 117 13.19 -1.96 -12.61
C GLY A 117 12.73 -1.41 -13.96
N THR A 118 11.42 -1.34 -14.23
CA THR A 118 10.91 -0.46 -15.30
C THR A 118 10.72 0.94 -14.71
N PRO A 119 11.35 2.01 -15.25
CA PRO A 119 11.06 3.37 -14.85
C PRO A 119 9.56 3.63 -15.01
N ASP A 120 8.95 4.28 -14.01
CA ASP A 120 7.54 4.68 -14.09
C ASP A 120 7.32 5.43 -15.40
N VAL A 121 6.64 4.79 -16.36
CA VAL A 121 6.11 5.51 -17.52
C VAL A 121 5.03 6.41 -16.92
N PRO A 122 5.17 7.75 -17.00
CA PRO A 122 4.13 8.63 -16.50
C PRO A 122 2.83 8.21 -17.17
N VAL A 123 1.78 7.98 -16.38
CA VAL A 123 0.42 7.83 -16.92
C VAL A 123 0.07 9.20 -17.50
N VAL A 124 0.41 9.40 -18.77
CA VAL A 124 -0.05 10.55 -19.55
C VAL A 124 -1.56 10.38 -19.56
N ARG A 125 -2.25 11.20 -18.76
CA ARG A 125 -3.68 11.41 -18.98
C ARG A 125 -3.72 12.06 -20.36
N GLU A 126 -4.38 11.42 -21.31
CA GLU A 126 -4.69 12.09 -22.57
C GLU A 126 -5.65 13.22 -22.22
N ASP A 127 -5.09 14.43 -22.07
CA ASP A 127 -5.86 15.65 -22.08
C ASP A 127 -6.49 15.72 -23.47
N CYS A 128 -7.78 15.40 -23.55
CA CYS A 128 -8.54 15.55 -24.78
C CYS A 128 -8.36 16.98 -25.32
N VAL A 129 -7.94 17.05 -26.59
CA VAL A 129 -7.89 18.25 -27.45
C VAL A 129 -9.24 18.96 -27.48
#